data_AF-A0A0C1ZJQ5-F1
#
_entry.id   AF-A0A0C1ZJQ5-F1
#
_cell.length_a   1.000
_cell.length_b   1.000
_cell.length_c   1.000
_cell.angle_alpha   90.00
_cell.angle_beta   90.00
_cell.angle_gamma   90.00
#
_symmetry.space_group_name_H-M   'P 1'
#
loop_
_entity.id
_entity.type
_entity.pdbx_description
1 polymer ?
#
loop_
_entity_poly.entity_id
_entity_poly.type
_entity_poly.pdbx_seq_one_letter_code
_entity_poly.pdbx_strand_id
1 'polypeptide(L)' 'MAISTLPRKFMIGTLVLDDPSQSLTQPLDINEVHRIHAQQYPQVRHTHIWNEDGEITDHDGEQVIMFKYNLPPVSVNG' A
#
# COMPACT_ATOMS: atom_id res chain seq x y z
N MET A 1 -12.72 7.40 17.70
CA MET A 1 -11.29 7.32 17.34
C MET A 1 -11.15 7.91 15.95
N ALA A 2 -10.25 8.88 15.75
CA ALA A 2 -10.08 9.51 14.45
C ALA A 2 -9.34 8.52 13.52
N ILE A 3 -9.90 8.25 12.34
CA ILE A 3 -9.32 7.35 11.31
C ILE A 3 -7.91 7.82 10.86
N SER A 4 -7.55 9.06 11.15
CA SER A 4 -6.27 9.70 10.80
C SER A 4 -5.06 9.28 11.65
N THR A 5 -5.17 8.31 12.55
CA THR A 5 -4.04 7.86 13.40
C THR A 5 -3.64 6.41 13.21
N LEU A 6 -4.33 5.65 12.35
CA LEU A 6 -3.98 4.25 12.10
C LEU A 6 -2.79 4.18 11.14
N PRO A 7 -1.78 3.34 11.41
CA PRO A 7 -0.67 3.14 10.50
C PRO A 7 -1.17 2.52 9.20
N ARG A 8 -0.63 3.02 8.08
CA ARG A 8 -0.91 2.49 6.75
C ARG A 8 0.10 1.40 6.43
N LYS A 9 -0.36 0.33 5.81
CA LYS A 9 0.48 -0.75 5.27
C LYS A 9 0.07 -1.05 3.84
N PHE A 10 1.03 -1.49 3.04
CA PHE A 10 0.84 -1.73 1.61
C PHE A 10 1.16 -3.18 1.28
N MET A 11 0.25 -3.87 0.60
CA MET A 11 0.40 -5.28 0.27
C MET A 11 0.66 -5.45 -1.22
N ILE A 12 1.77 -6.11 -1.57
CA ILE A 12 2.14 -6.51 -2.93
C ILE A 12 2.16 -8.05 -2.96
N GLY A 13 1.06 -8.67 -3.39
CA GLY A 13 0.90 -10.12 -3.29
C GLY A 13 0.90 -10.57 -1.82
N THR A 14 1.91 -11.33 -1.40
CA THR A 14 2.08 -11.75 0.02
C THR A 14 3.03 -10.85 0.81
N LEU A 15 3.69 -9.89 0.15
CA LEU A 15 4.61 -8.97 0.80
C LEU A 15 3.84 -7.81 1.41
N VAL A 16 4.05 -7.54 2.69
CA VAL A 16 3.51 -6.36 3.38
C VAL A 16 4.65 -5.37 3.59
N LEU A 17 4.41 -4.13 3.17
CA LEU A 17 5.33 -3.01 3.26
C LEU A 17 4.78 -1.98 4.23
N ASP A 18 5.69 -1.35 4.96
CA ASP A 18 5.37 -0.17 5.75
C ASP A 18 5.21 1.06 4.86
N ASP A 19 4.40 2.00 5.33
CA ASP A 19 4.27 3.30 4.69
C ASP A 19 5.63 4.04 4.72
N PRO A 20 6.17 4.46 3.56
CA PRO A 20 7.40 5.25 3.51
C PRO A 20 7.23 6.67 4.07
N SER A 21 6.02 7.06 4.46
CA SER A 21 5.75 8.34 5.12
C SER A 21 6.51 8.45 6.44
N GLN A 22 7.18 9.58 6.63
CA GLN A 22 7.98 9.84 7.82
C GLN A 22 7.13 10.12 9.07
N SER A 23 5.82 10.38 8.92
CA SER A 23 4.92 10.66 10.03
C SER A 23 3.48 10.20 9.72
N LEU A 24 2.82 9.66 10.75
CA LEU A 24 1.39 9.32 10.73
C LEU A 24 0.47 10.56 10.70
N THR A 25 0.95 11.70 11.21
CA THR A 25 0.14 12.93 11.27
C THR A 25 0.19 13.75 9.99
N GLN A 26 1.19 13.50 9.14
CA GLN A 26 1.33 14.10 7.81
C GLN A 26 1.76 13.02 6.81
N PRO A 27 0.84 12.09 6.49
CA PRO A 27 1.13 11.03 5.55
C PRO A 27 1.45 11.59 4.16
N LEU A 28 2.37 10.95 3.45
CA LEU A 28 2.57 11.21 2.03
C LEU A 28 1.28 10.87 1.26
N ASP A 29 1.08 11.61 0.16
CA ASP A 29 0.01 11.31 -0.78
C ASP A 29 0.16 9.90 -1.36
N ILE A 30 -0.95 9.23 -1.61
CA ILE A 30 -0.98 7.85 -2.08
C ILE A 30 -0.24 7.68 -3.42
N ASN A 31 -0.28 8.70 -4.29
CA ASN A 31 0.44 8.68 -5.57
C ASN A 31 1.95 8.78 -5.37
N GLU A 32 2.40 9.50 -4.34
CA GLU A 32 3.81 9.62 -4.02
C GLU A 32 4.35 8.32 -3.42
N VAL A 33 3.56 7.69 -2.53
CA VAL A 33 3.88 6.34 -2.01
C VAL A 33 3.96 5.33 -3.16
N HIS A 34 2.99 5.35 -4.09
CA HIS A 34 3.04 4.52 -5.29
C HIS A 34 4.29 4.78 -6.13
N ARG A 35 4.66 6.04 -6.34
CA ARG A 35 5.88 6.40 -7.08
C ARG A 35 7.14 5.81 -6.43
N ILE A 36 7.26 5.87 -5.11
CA ILE A 36 8.37 5.27 -4.35
C ILE A 36 8.36 3.74 -4.52
N HIS A 37 7.21 3.10 -4.30
CA HIS A 37 7.08 1.65 -4.50
C HIS A 37 7.38 1.22 -5.93
N ALA A 38 6.98 1.99 -6.94
CA ALA A 38 7.23 1.73 -8.36
C ALA A 38 8.72 1.80 -8.74
N GLN A 39 9.53 2.56 -7.99
CA GLN A 39 10.99 2.58 -8.15
C GLN A 39 11.63 1.30 -7.62
N GLN A 40 11.14 0.78 -6.48
CA GLN A 40 11.70 -0.40 -5.80
C GLN A 40 11.13 -1.73 -6.30
N TYR A 41 9.85 -1.75 -6.68
CA TYR A 41 9.06 -2.93 -7.04
C TYR A 41 8.47 -2.74 -8.45
N PRO A 42 9.18 -3.17 -9.51
CA PRO A 42 8.74 -2.96 -10.89
C PRO A 42 7.33 -3.46 -11.20
N GLN A 43 6.85 -4.49 -10.50
CA GLN A 43 5.53 -5.08 -10.67
C GLN A 43 4.37 -4.10 -10.37
N VAL A 44 4.58 -3.07 -9.54
CA VAL A 44 3.53 -2.08 -9.23
C VAL A 44 3.54 -0.87 -10.16
N ARG A 45 4.50 -0.77 -11.10
CA ARG A 45 4.63 0.41 -11.99
C ARG A 45 3.38 0.69 -12.83
N HIS A 46 2.67 -0.38 -13.20
CA HIS A 46 1.48 -0.31 -14.05
C HIS A 46 0.18 -0.53 -13.27
N THR A 47 0.24 -0.45 -11.94
CA THR A 47 -0.94 -0.52 -11.07
C THR A 47 -1.33 0.88 -10.61
N HIS A 48 -2.60 1.06 -10.29
CA HIS A 48 -3.11 2.26 -9.65
C HIS A 48 -3.65 1.91 -8.27
N ILE A 49 -3.55 2.87 -7.35
CA ILE A 49 -4.07 2.74 -6.00
C ILE A 49 -4.68 4.07 -5.57
N TRP A 50 -5.82 3.99 -4.92
CA TRP A 50 -6.59 5.14 -4.47
C TRP A 50 -6.75 5.12 -2.95
N ASN A 51 -7.03 6.28 -2.35
CA ASN A 51 -7.27 6.38 -0.92
C ASN A 51 -8.47 5.52 -0.46
N GLU A 52 -9.42 5.30 -1.36
CA GLU A 52 -10.66 4.53 -1.12
C GLU A 52 -10.41 3.01 -1.06
N ASP A 53 -9.27 2.53 -1.58
CA ASP A 53 -8.90 1.11 -1.56
C ASP A 53 -8.41 0.64 -0.18
N GLY A 54 -8.25 1.57 0.77
CA GLY A 54 -7.77 1.29 2.11
C GLY A 54 -8.80 0.56 2.95
N GLU A 55 -8.50 -0.68 3.34
CA GLU A 55 -9.33 -1.49 4.24
C GLU A 55 -8.73 -1.52 5.65
N ILE A 56 -9.55 -1.33 6.68
CA ILE A 56 -9.10 -1.50 8.07
C ILE A 56 -9.02 -3.01 8.36
N THR A 57 -7.83 -3.49 8.69
CA THR A 57 -7.58 -4.89 9.05
C THR A 57 -6.71 -4.97 10.29
N ASP A 58 -6.77 -6.10 10.98
CA ASP A 58 -5.76 -6.48 11.97
C ASP A 58 -4.54 -7.06 11.24
N HIS A 59 -3.34 -6.61 11.61
CA HIS A 59 -2.07 -7.16 11.15
C HIS A 59 -1.12 -7.21 12.34
N ASP A 60 -0.66 -8.40 12.70
CA ASP A 60 0.21 -8.65 13.87
C ASP A 60 -0.34 -8.09 15.21
N GLY A 61 -1.67 -8.08 15.38
CA GLY A 61 -2.35 -7.59 16.58
C GLY A 61 -2.52 -6.08 16.65
N GLU A 62 -2.22 -5.36 15.57
CA GLU A 62 -2.46 -3.93 15.41
C GLU A 62 -3.49 -3.67 14.30
N GLN A 63 -4.42 -2.73 14.53
CA GLN A 63 -5.31 -2.25 13.46
C GLN A 63 -4.54 -1.32 12.52
N VAL A 64 -4.50 -1.70 11.25
CA VAL A 64 -3.81 -0.97 10.19
C VAL A 64 -4.76 -0.70 9.03
N ILE A 65 -4.51 0.38 8.29
CA ILE A 65 -5.17 0.60 7.00
C ILE A 65 -4.33 -0.12 5.95
N MET A 66 -4.84 -1.23 5.42
CA MET A 66 -4.16 -2.05 4.44
C MET A 66 -4.59 -1.67 3.02
N PHE A 67 -3.61 -1.33 2.22
CA PHE A 67 -3.74 -0.97 0.82
C PHE A 67 -3.20 -2.11 -0.06
N LYS A 68 -4.04 -2.73 -0.88
CA LYS A 68 -3.65 -3.90 -1.69
C LYS A 68 -3.38 -3.48 -3.13
N TYR A 69 -2.18 -3.76 -3.65
CA TYR A 69 -1.87 -3.58 -5.05
C TYR A 69 -2.48 -4.70 -5.89
N ASN A 70 -3.37 -4.35 -6.81
CA ASN A 70 -3.90 -5.26 -7.80
C ASN A 70 -2.89 -5.45 -8.93
N LEU A 71 -2.05 -6.48 -8.80
CA LEU A 71 -1.04 -6.82 -9.80
C LEU A 71 -1.68 -7.39 -11.07
N PRO A 72 -1.16 -7.05 -12.26
CA PRO A 72 -1.62 -7.67 -13.49
C PRO A 72 -1.30 -9.18 -13.48
N PRO A 73 -2.15 -10.02 -14.11
CA PRO A 73 -1.88 -11.44 -14.20
C PRO A 73 -0.56 -11.67 -14.95
N VAL A 74 0.26 -12.58 -14.44
CA VAL A 74 1.51 -12.97 -15.09
C VAL A 74 1.14 -13.80 -16.31
N SER A 75 1.24 -13.21 -17.51
CA SER A 75 1.14 -13.95 -18.75
C SER A 75 2.39 -14.80 -18.91
N VAL A 76 2.28 -16.11 -18.73
CA VAL A 76 3.31 -17.04 -19.17
C VAL A 76 3.08 -17.28 -20.67
N ASN A 77 4.04 -16.87 -21.51
CA ASN A 77 4.08 -17.36 -22.88
C ASN A 77 4.38 -18.86 -22.80
N GLY A 78 3.37 -19.69 -23.03
CA GLY A 78 3.49 -21.14 -23.11
C GLY A 78 4.41 -21.60 -24.23
#